data_AF-A0A2D9SH81-F1
#
_entry.id   AF-A0A2D9SH81-F1
#
_cell.length_a   1.000
_cell.length_b   1.000
_cell.length_c   1.000
_cell.angle_alpha   90.00
_cell.angle_beta   90.00
_cell.angle_gamma   90.00
#
_symmetry.space_group_name_H-M   'P 1'
#
loop_
_entity.id
_entity.type
_entity.pdbx_description
1 polymer ?
#
loop_
_entity_poly.entity_id
_entity_poly.type
_entity_poly.pdbx_seq_one_letter_code
_entity_poly.pdbx_strand_id
1 'polypeptide(L)'
;MQFQLLIADFIFLIHFLIVIYVATGILLIPFAYKMNWGIFKNKKLRILHLFLIILVSCESILGLTCPLTSLENYLRNILNTETFVSFWVRKIIYWDLPNIFFISLYCSSSILTIFWWKFFPPKTNK
;
A
#
# COMPACT_ATOMS: atom_id res chain seq x y z
N MET A 1 -19.64 -9.16 -18.98
CA MET A 1 -19.79 -7.72 -18.67
C MET A 1 -19.83 -7.43 -17.17
N GLN A 2 -20.83 -7.87 -16.39
CA GLN A 2 -20.91 -7.54 -14.95
C GLN A 2 -19.78 -8.14 -14.09
N PHE A 3 -19.34 -9.38 -14.39
CA PHE A 3 -18.31 -10.06 -13.61
C PHE A 3 -16.93 -9.37 -13.66
N GLN A 4 -16.56 -8.80 -14.81
CA GLN A 4 -15.28 -8.09 -14.97
C GLN A 4 -15.24 -6.78 -14.17
N LEU A 5 -16.37 -6.07 -14.06
CA LEU A 5 -16.49 -4.88 -13.21
C LEU A 5 -16.34 -5.24 -11.73
N LEU A 6 -16.94 -6.34 -11.31
CA LEU A 6 -16.88 -6.80 -9.93
C LEU A 6 -15.44 -7.21 -9.53
N ILE A 7 -14.69 -7.82 -10.46
CA ILE A 7 -13.26 -8.11 -10.29
C ILE A 7 -12.44 -6.81 -10.21
N ALA A 8 -12.67 -5.85 -11.11
CA ALA A 8 -11.94 -4.58 -11.09
C ALA A 8 -12.17 -3.81 -9.78
N ASP A 9 -13.41 -3.75 -9.30
CA ASP A 9 -13.75 -3.13 -8.00
C ASP A 9 -13.10 -3.88 -6.83
N PHE A 10 -13.04 -5.22 -6.90
CA PHE A 10 -12.40 -6.03 -5.86
C PHE A 10 -10.88 -5.82 -5.81
N ILE A 11 -10.21 -5.81 -6.97
CA ILE A 11 -8.77 -5.50 -7.08
C ILE A 11 -8.50 -4.10 -6.54
N PHE A 12 -9.35 -3.14 -6.89
CA PHE A 12 -9.20 -1.77 -6.44
C PHE A 12 -9.38 -1.62 -4.92
N LEU A 13 -10.35 -2.33 -4.34
CA LEU A 13 -10.56 -2.35 -2.89
C LEU A 13 -9.38 -3.02 -2.17
N ILE A 14 -8.82 -4.10 -2.72
CA ILE A 14 -7.59 -4.71 -2.20
C ILE A 14 -6.43 -3.70 -2.26
N HIS A 15 -6.27 -2.98 -3.37
CA HIS A 15 -5.25 -1.94 -3.49
C HIS A 15 -5.40 -0.90 -2.37
N PHE A 16 -6.62 -0.41 -2.16
CA PHE A 16 -6.91 0.56 -1.12
C PHE A 16 -6.56 0.04 0.29
N LEU A 17 -6.91 -1.22 0.60
CA LEU A 17 -6.56 -1.85 1.87
C LEU A 17 -5.04 -1.97 2.05
N ILE A 18 -4.30 -2.29 0.98
CA ILE A 18 -2.83 -2.32 0.99
C ILE A 18 -2.27 -0.94 1.30
N VAL A 19 -2.78 0.12 0.66
CA VAL A 19 -2.34 1.50 0.91
C VAL A 19 -2.58 1.88 2.37
N ILE A 20 -3.77 1.63 2.91
CA ILE A 20 -4.08 1.90 4.32
C ILE A 20 -3.14 1.10 5.22
N TYR A 21 -2.93 -0.19 4.94
CA TYR A 21 -2.08 -1.05 5.74
C TYR A 21 -0.62 -0.53 5.78
N VAL A 22 -0.08 -0.14 4.62
CA VAL A 22 1.28 0.40 4.52
C VAL A 22 1.39 1.75 5.23
N ALA A 23 0.45 2.66 5.00
CA ALA A 23 0.45 4.00 5.61
C ALA A 23 0.31 3.93 7.13
N THR A 24 -0.65 3.15 7.63
CA THR A 24 -0.86 2.98 9.08
C THR A 24 0.24 2.17 9.74
N GLY A 25 0.88 1.23 9.03
CA GLY A 25 2.03 0.48 9.53
C GLY A 25 3.21 1.38 9.94
N ILE A 26 3.44 2.47 9.21
CA ILE A 26 4.46 3.50 9.51
C ILE A 26 3.99 4.46 10.63
N LEU A 27 2.87 4.23 11.29
CA LEU A 27 2.48 4.98 12.50
C LEU A 27 2.26 4.05 13.69
N LEU A 28 1.70 2.87 13.41
CA LEU A 28 1.32 1.88 14.40
C LEU A 28 2.52 1.14 15.02
N ILE A 29 3.64 0.93 14.32
CA ILE A 29 4.77 0.16 14.89
C ILE A 29 5.35 0.78 16.19
N PRO A 30 5.70 2.08 16.30
CA PRO A 30 6.22 2.67 17.53
C PRO A 30 5.12 2.78 18.59
N PHE A 31 3.89 3.07 18.18
CA PHE A 31 2.75 3.16 19.08
C PHE A 31 2.42 1.81 19.71
N ALA A 32 2.40 0.74 18.91
CA ALA A 32 2.18 -0.61 19.37
C ALA A 32 3.35 -1.14 20.20
N TYR A 33 4.58 -0.69 19.95
CA TYR A 33 5.70 -1.00 20.83
C TYR A 33 5.50 -0.37 22.22
N LYS A 34 5.08 0.91 22.28
CA LYS A 34 4.77 1.62 23.54
C LYS A 34 3.59 1.01 24.30
N MET A 35 2.52 0.61 23.59
CA MET A 35 1.32 0.01 24.18
C MET A 35 1.41 -1.52 24.37
N ASN A 36 2.56 -2.12 24.06
CA ASN A 36 2.79 -3.56 24.14
C ASN A 36 1.85 -4.45 23.30
N TRP A 37 1.08 -3.90 22.36
CA TRP A 37 0.14 -4.65 21.51
C TRP A 37 0.82 -5.79 20.74
N GLY A 38 0.41 -7.03 21.02
CA GLY A 38 1.02 -8.24 20.47
C GLY A 38 0.84 -8.41 18.96
N ILE A 39 -0.28 -7.92 18.40
CA ILE A 39 -0.64 -8.08 16.98
C ILE A 39 0.44 -7.46 16.07
N PHE A 40 0.88 -6.23 16.37
CA PHE A 40 1.86 -5.51 15.57
C PHE A 40 3.32 -5.91 15.86
N LYS A 41 3.55 -6.76 16.87
CA LYS A 41 4.86 -7.38 17.12
C LYS A 41 5.10 -8.63 16.25
N ASN A 42 4.06 -9.12 15.56
CA ASN A 42 4.16 -10.31 14.72
C ASN A 42 5.15 -10.08 13.56
N LYS A 43 6.19 -10.92 13.49
CA LYS A 43 7.24 -10.84 12.46
C LYS A 43 6.66 -10.89 11.04
N LYS A 44 5.64 -11.74 10.81
CA LYS A 44 5.05 -11.95 9.48
C LYS A 44 4.45 -10.66 8.92
N LEU A 45 3.68 -9.95 9.75
CA LEU A 45 3.09 -8.66 9.37
C LEU A 45 4.17 -7.62 9.07
N ARG A 46 5.23 -7.56 9.88
CA ARG A 46 6.31 -6.60 9.63
C ARG A 46 7.14 -6.89 8.39
N ILE A 47 7.34 -8.17 8.05
CA ILE A 47 8.00 -8.58 6.80
C ILE A 47 7.12 -8.20 5.61
N LEU A 48 5.82 -8.48 5.69
CA LEU A 48 4.87 -8.14 4.64
C LEU A 48 4.79 -6.62 4.43
N HIS A 49 4.72 -5.83 5.51
CA HIS A 49 4.77 -4.37 5.46
C HIS A 49 6.05 -3.85 4.81
N LEU A 50 7.21 -4.37 5.23
CA LEU A 50 8.51 -4.00 4.67
C LEU A 50 8.62 -4.36 3.18
N PHE A 51 8.15 -5.55 2.81
CA PHE A 51 8.13 -6.00 1.42
C PHE A 51 7.27 -5.07 0.54
N LEU A 52 6.06 -4.72 1.00
CA LEU A 52 5.16 -3.84 0.26
C LEU A 52 5.75 -2.44 0.07
N ILE A 53 6.31 -1.82 1.11
CA ILE A 53 6.87 -0.46 0.98
C ILE A 53 8.12 -0.43 0.09
N ILE A 54 8.96 -1.46 0.14
CA ILE A 54 10.12 -1.59 -0.76
C ILE A 54 9.65 -1.78 -2.20
N LEU A 55 8.67 -2.66 -2.43
CA LEU A 55 8.13 -2.93 -3.76
C LEU A 55 7.58 -1.66 -4.40
N VAL A 56 6.70 -0.92 -3.70
CA VAL A 56 6.12 0.33 -4.21
C VAL A 56 7.19 1.42 -4.41
N SER A 57 8.18 1.49 -3.52
CA SER A 57 9.32 2.40 -3.69
C SER A 57 10.11 2.09 -4.96
N CYS A 58 10.43 0.81 -5.22
CA CYS A 58 11.13 0.39 -6.44
C CYS A 58 10.32 0.69 -7.71
N GLU A 59 9.02 0.38 -7.71
CA GLU A 59 8.12 0.71 -8.82
C GLU A 59 8.14 2.21 -9.13
N SER A 60 8.07 3.05 -8.10
CA SER A 60 8.10 4.51 -8.27
C SER A 60 9.43 5.03 -8.84
N ILE A 61 10.57 4.46 -8.43
CA ILE A 61 11.89 4.83 -8.94
C ILE A 61 12.02 4.44 -10.41
N LEU A 62 11.49 3.27 -10.80
CA LEU A 62 11.46 2.81 -12.18
C LEU A 62 10.46 3.58 -13.06
N GLY A 63 9.68 4.50 -12.48
CA GLY A 63 8.61 5.21 -13.18
C GLY A 63 7.47 4.29 -13.62
N LEU A 64 7.37 3.10 -13.04
CA LEU A 64 6.31 2.14 -13.34
C LEU A 64 5.07 2.49 -12.53
N THR A 65 3.91 2.42 -13.18
CA THR A 65 2.63 2.42 -12.46
C THR A 65 2.48 1.12 -11.68
N CYS A 66 1.91 1.19 -10.48
CA CYS A 66 1.65 0.00 -9.66
C CYS A 66 0.92 -1.08 -10.49
N PRO A 67 1.36 -2.35 -10.47
CA PRO A 67 0.79 -3.42 -11.29
C PRO A 67 -0.71 -3.61 -11.03
N LEU A 68 -1.17 -3.34 -9.79
CA LEU A 68 -2.58 -3.36 -9.45
C LEU A 68 -3.38 -2.27 -10.18
N THR A 69 -2.83 -1.05 -10.30
CA THR A 69 -3.43 0.03 -11.10
C THR A 69 -3.44 -0.30 -12.57
N SER A 70 -2.36 -0.87 -13.10
CA SER A 70 -2.31 -1.29 -14.51
C SER A 70 -3.35 -2.37 -14.81
N LEU A 71 -3.52 -3.33 -13.91
CA LEU A 71 -4.51 -4.40 -14.04
C LEU A 71 -5.94 -3.87 -13.93
N GLU A 72 -6.20 -2.96 -12.99
CA GLU A 72 -7.49 -2.27 -12.86
C GLU A 72 -7.85 -1.52 -14.15
N ASN A 73 -6.92 -0.70 -14.66
CA ASN A 73 -7.11 0.07 -15.87
C ASN A 73 -7.35 -0.84 -17.08
N TYR A 74 -6.61 -1.94 -17.22
CA TYR A 74 -6.82 -2.93 -18.27
C TYR A 74 -8.23 -3.52 -18.23
N LEU A 75 -8.73 -3.90 -17.04
CA LEU A 75 -10.07 -4.44 -16.87
C LEU A 75 -11.17 -3.39 -17.13
N ARG A 76 -10.95 -2.12 -16.77
CA ARG A 76 -11.91 -1.03 -16.96
C ARG A 76 -11.97 -0.50 -18.39
N ASN A 77 -10.86 -0.47 -19.12
CA ASN A 77 -10.82 -0.03 -20.52
C ASN A 77 -11.69 -0.90 -21.44
N ILE A 78 -11.99 -2.12 -21.01
CA ILE A 78 -12.89 -3.04 -21.71
C ILE A 78 -14.38 -2.68 -21.46
N LEU A 79 -14.69 -1.91 -20.42
CA LEU A 79 -16.05 -1.75 -19.89
C LEU A 79 -16.56 -0.30 -19.85
N ASN A 80 -15.70 0.72 -20.05
CA ASN A 80 -16.02 2.17 -20.05
C ASN A 80 -16.98 2.63 -18.92
N THR A 81 -16.97 1.95 -17.78
CA THR A 81 -17.93 2.19 -16.69
C THR A 81 -17.21 2.25 -15.34
N GLU A 82 -17.44 3.34 -14.62
CA GLU A 82 -16.98 3.54 -13.26
C GLU A 82 -18.14 3.35 -12.28
N THR A 83 -17.88 2.65 -11.18
CA THR A 83 -18.86 2.48 -10.10
C THR A 83 -18.71 3.61 -9.07
N PHE A 84 -19.76 3.88 -8.29
CA PHE A 84 -19.74 4.93 -7.27
C PHE A 84 -18.59 4.75 -6.26
N VAL A 85 -18.32 3.51 -5.84
CA VAL A 85 -17.20 3.21 -4.92
C VAL A 85 -15.86 3.46 -5.58
N SER A 86 -15.69 3.04 -6.84
CA SER A 86 -14.46 3.28 -7.60
C SER A 86 -14.18 4.78 -7.76
N PHE A 87 -15.20 5.59 -8.04
CA PHE A 87 -15.06 7.04 -8.16
C PHE A 87 -14.47 7.69 -6.90
N TRP A 88 -15.03 7.38 -5.72
CA TRP A 88 -14.55 7.96 -4.46
C TRP A 88 -13.16 7.48 -4.08
N VAL A 89 -12.90 6.19 -4.23
CA VAL A 89 -11.59 5.63 -3.88
C VAL A 89 -10.53 6.12 -4.89
N ARG A 90 -10.87 6.35 -6.17
CA ARG A 90 -9.96 6.94 -7.17
C ARG A 90 -9.51 8.33 -6.73
N LYS A 91 -10.45 9.15 -6.25
CA LYS A 91 -10.17 10.50 -5.73
C LYS A 91 -9.28 10.51 -4.48
N ILE A 92 -9.27 9.43 -3.70
CA ILE A 92 -8.43 9.30 -2.51
C ILE A 92 -7.02 8.82 -2.88
N ILE A 93 -6.89 7.88 -3.81
CA ILE A 93 -5.61 7.23 -4.14
C ILE A 93 -4.82 8.00 -5.21
N TYR A 94 -5.49 8.51 -6.24
CA TYR A 94 -4.84 9.17 -7.37
C TYR A 94 -4.87 10.68 -7.18
N TRP A 95 -3.71 11.24 -6.86
CA TRP A 95 -3.52 12.69 -6.81
C TRP A 95 -2.68 13.14 -8.00
N ASP A 96 -3.06 14.27 -8.60
CA ASP A 96 -2.33 14.92 -9.69
C ASP A 96 -1.09 15.68 -9.15
N LEU A 97 -0.19 14.94 -8.50
CA LEU A 97 1.09 15.46 -8.02
C LEU A 97 2.24 14.94 -8.89
N PRO A 98 3.37 15.68 -8.94
CA PRO A 98 4.54 15.24 -9.69
C PRO A 98 5.05 13.88 -9.20
N ASN A 99 5.49 13.01 -10.12
CA ASN A 99 6.05 11.69 -9.76
C ASN A 99 7.16 11.77 -8.70
N ILE A 100 7.97 12.84 -8.72
CA ILE A 100 9.05 13.04 -7.74
C ILE A 100 8.53 13.17 -6.30
N PHE A 101 7.32 13.70 -6.10
CA PHE A 101 6.68 13.77 -4.80
C PHE A 101 6.43 12.37 -4.25
N PHE A 102 5.84 11.50 -5.07
CA PHE A 102 5.57 10.11 -4.71
C PHE A 102 6.85 9.31 -4.48
N ILE A 103 7.86 9.48 -5.34
CA ILE A 103 9.18 8.84 -5.17
C ILE A 103 9.78 9.26 -3.82
N SER A 104 9.80 10.55 -3.50
CA SER A 104 10.32 11.05 -2.23
C SER A 104 9.55 10.48 -1.04
N LEU A 105 8.20 10.47 -1.11
CA LEU A 105 7.32 9.94 -0.08
C LEU A 105 7.55 8.43 0.16
N TYR A 106 7.65 7.63 -0.89
CA TYR A 106 7.84 6.18 -0.77
C TYR A 106 9.26 5.82 -0.33
N CYS A 107 10.28 6.49 -0.86
CA CYS A 107 11.67 6.28 -0.43
C CYS A 107 11.86 6.63 1.06
N SER A 108 11.36 7.79 1.50
CA SER A 108 11.44 8.20 2.91
C SER A 108 10.67 7.23 3.82
N SER A 109 9.48 6.79 3.41
CA SER A 109 8.68 5.79 4.11
C SER A 109 9.40 4.43 4.23
N SER A 110 10.08 4.00 3.18
CA SER A 110 10.86 2.75 3.15
C SER A 110 12.06 2.84 4.11
N ILE A 111 12.81 3.95 4.06
CA ILE A 111 13.94 4.22 4.97
C ILE A 111 13.46 4.24 6.44
N LEU A 112 12.35 4.93 6.73
CA LEU A 112 11.75 4.96 8.07
C LEU A 112 11.37 3.56 8.55
N THR A 113 10.78 2.74 7.68
CA THR A 113 10.39 1.37 8.03
C THR A 113 11.60 0.51 8.37
N ILE A 114 12.68 0.62 7.60
CA ILE A 114 13.97 -0.05 7.90
C ILE A 114 14.54 0.44 9.23
N PHE A 115 14.49 1.75 9.48
CA PHE A 115 14.93 2.34 10.74
C PHE A 115 14.15 1.75 11.93
N TRP A 116 12.83 1.61 11.78
CA TRP A 116 11.97 1.04 12.82
C TRP A 116 12.23 -0.44 13.08
N TRP A 117 12.71 -1.18 12.08
CA TRP A 117 13.19 -2.54 12.26
C TRP A 117 14.42 -2.62 13.17
N LYS A 118 15.31 -1.63 13.11
CA LYS A 118 16.49 -1.54 13.97
C LYS A 118 16.15 -1.09 15.39
N PHE A 119 15.30 -0.07 15.56
CA PHE A 119 14.96 0.49 16.88
C PHE A 119 13.95 -0.33 17.66
N PHE A 120 12.99 -0.94 16.96
CA PHE A 120 11.93 -1.72 17.56
C PHE A 120 11.99 -3.13 16.96
N PRO A 121 12.92 -4.01 17.37
CA PRO A 121 13.08 -5.31 16.75
C PRO A 121 11.83 -6.18 16.92
N PRO A 122 11.46 -7.00 15.91
CA PRO A 122 10.29 -7.85 16.02
C PRO A 122 10.53 -8.94 17.07
N LYS A 123 9.60 -9.11 18.03
CA LYS A 123 9.68 -10.22 18.97
C LYS A 123 9.40 -11.52 18.23
N THR A 124 10.32 -12.47 18.32
CA THR A 124 10.09 -13.84 17.84
C THR A 124 9.10 -14.47 18.81
N ASN A 125 7.88 -14.76 18.37
CA ASN A 125 7.12 -15.80 19.06
C ASN A 125 7.92 -17.09 18.82
N LYS A 126 8.52 -17.60 19.90
CA LYS A 126 8.95 -19.00 19.96
C LYS A 126 7.71 -19.90 19.92
#